data_AF-A0A9D0DHJ2-F1
#
_entry.id   AF-A0A9D0DHJ2-F1
#
_cell.length_a   1.000
_cell.length_b   1.000
_cell.length_c   1.000
_cell.angle_alpha   90.00
_cell.angle_beta   90.00
_cell.angle_gamma   90.00
#
_symmetry.space_group_name_H-M   'P 1'
#
loop_
_entity.id
_entity.type
_entity.pdbx_description
1 polymer ?
#
loop_
_entity_poly.entity_id
_entity_poly.type
_entity_poly.pdbx_seq_one_letter_code
_entity_poly.pdbx_strand_id
1 'polypeptide(L)' 'VQRAEINRQTVIQWKPDVPQADAYRGLAKAIDENETFVVPTPMEIEELEKLLMDFGLMN' A
#
# COMPACT_ATOMS: atom_id res chain seq x y z
N VAL A 1 -8.99 -7.83 -7.16
CA VAL A 1 -8.27 -8.58 -6.11
C VAL A 1 -8.99 -9.88 -5.79
N GLN A 2 -10.14 -9.84 -5.10
CA GLN A 2 -10.92 -11.03 -4.70
C GLN A 2 -11.15 -12.07 -5.83
N ARG A 3 -11.47 -11.63 -7.04
CA ARG A 3 -11.65 -12.56 -8.19
C ARG A 3 -10.38 -13.33 -8.56
N ALA A 4 -9.21 -12.71 -8.46
CA ALA A 4 -7.95 -13.38 -8.72
C ALA A 4 -7.62 -14.39 -7.59
N GLU A 5 -7.90 -14.01 -6.34
CA GLU A 5 -7.72 -14.87 -5.15
C GLU A 5 -8.58 -16.14 -5.22
N ILE A 6 -9.84 -16.03 -5.63
CA ILE A 6 -10.73 -17.17 -5.88
C ILE A 6 -10.15 -18.13 -6.92
N ASN A 7 -9.46 -17.59 -7.93
CA ASN A 7 -8.78 -18.38 -8.98
C ASN A 7 -7.37 -18.84 -8.57
N ARG A 8 -6.96 -18.62 -7.31
CA ARG A 8 -5.62 -18.94 -6.78
C ARG A 8 -4.47 -18.38 -7.62
N GLN A 9 -4.70 -17.20 -8.20
CA GLN A 9 -3.73 -16.49 -9.04
C GLN A 9 -3.51 -15.08 -8.49
N THR A 10 -2.35 -14.50 -8.78
CA THR A 10 -2.12 -13.07 -8.52
C THR A 10 -2.97 -12.23 -9.47
N VAL A 11 -3.27 -10.98 -9.13
CA VAL A 11 -4.01 -10.08 -10.03
C VAL A 11 -3.27 -9.88 -11.36
N ILE A 12 -1.94 -9.81 -11.32
CA ILE A 12 -1.07 -9.67 -12.50
C ILE A 12 -1.22 -10.88 -13.42
N GLN A 13 -1.21 -12.10 -12.87
CA GLN A 13 -1.34 -13.34 -13.65
C GLN A 13 -2.77 -13.55 -14.16
N TRP A 14 -3.77 -13.28 -13.33
CA TRP A 14 -5.17 -13.54 -13.64
C TRP A 14 -5.75 -12.56 -14.67
N LYS A 15 -5.44 -11.27 -14.53
CA LYS A 15 -5.88 -10.23 -15.46
C LYS A 15 -4.86 -9.09 -15.52
N PRO A 16 -3.90 -9.15 -16.46
CA PRO A 16 -2.75 -8.24 -16.47
C PRO A 16 -3.09 -6.77 -16.82
N ASP A 17 -4.22 -6.52 -17.48
CA ASP A 17 -4.58 -5.20 -18.04
C ASP A 17 -5.56 -4.39 -17.16
N VAL A 18 -5.73 -4.75 -15.89
CA VAL A 18 -6.56 -3.95 -14.97
C VAL A 18 -5.74 -2.92 -14.21
N PRO A 19 -6.32 -1.77 -13.83
CA PRO A 19 -5.62 -0.74 -13.05
C PRO A 19 -4.95 -1.27 -11.77
N GLN A 20 -5.56 -2.29 -11.14
CA GLN A 20 -4.99 -2.92 -9.94
C GLN A 20 -3.69 -3.69 -10.23
N ALA A 21 -3.53 -4.31 -11.40
CA ALA A 21 -2.29 -4.97 -11.79
C ALA A 21 -1.17 -3.94 -11.97
N ASP A 22 -1.49 -2.80 -12.58
CA ASP A 22 -0.55 -1.70 -12.74
C ASP A 22 -0.18 -1.05 -11.39
N ALA A 23 -1.12 -0.95 -10.45
CA ALA A 23 -0.82 -0.50 -9.09
C ALA A 23 0.23 -1.41 -8.41
N TYR A 24 0.14 -2.73 -8.59
CA TYR A 24 1.15 -3.65 -8.07
C TYR A 24 2.50 -3.53 -8.78
N ARG A 25 2.52 -3.31 -10.10
CA ARG A 25 3.77 -3.07 -10.85
C ARG A 25 4.43 -1.76 -10.41
N GLY A 26 3.63 -0.71 -10.21
CA GLY A 26 4.08 0.58 -9.69
C GLY A 26 4.66 0.46 -8.28
N LEU A 27 3.97 -0.26 -7.39
CA LEU A 27 4.49 -0.56 -6.06
C LEU A 27 5.80 -1.38 -6.11
N ALA A 28 5.86 -2.41 -6.96
CA ALA A 28 7.07 -3.21 -7.12
C ALA A 28 8.27 -2.37 -7.57
N LYS A 29 8.05 -1.47 -8.54
CA LYS A 29 9.06 -0.51 -8.99
C LYS A 29 9.50 0.44 -7.88
N ALA A 30 8.54 1.01 -7.12
CA ALA A 30 8.86 1.92 -6.02
C ALA A 30 9.68 1.24 -4.91
N ILE A 31 9.48 -0.06 -4.68
CA ILE A 31 10.29 -0.85 -3.74
C ILE A 31 11.68 -1.12 -4.30
N ASP A 32 11.77 -1.54 -5.56
CA ASP A 32 13.04 -1.87 -6.23
C ASP A 32 13.98 -0.65 -6.34
N GLU A 33 13.39 0.52 -6.63
CA GLU A 33 14.11 1.79 -6.74
C GLU A 33 14.23 2.54 -5.39
N ASN A 34 13.78 1.97 -4.27
CA ASN A 34 13.86 2.66 -2.98
C ASN A 34 15.31 2.73 -2.47
N GLU A 35 15.83 3.94 -2.34
CA GLU A 35 17.15 4.20 -1.74
C GLU A 35 17.05 4.69 -0.28
N THR A 36 15.85 4.95 0.22
CA THR A 36 15.64 5.50 1.56
C THR A 36 15.48 4.38 2.59
N PHE A 37 16.56 4.07 3.30
CA PHE A 37 16.57 3.10 4.40
C PHE A 37 16.94 3.81 5.71
N VAL A 38 16.02 3.83 6.67
CA VAL A 38 16.17 4.58 7.92
C VAL A 38 15.77 3.72 9.12
N VAL A 39 16.31 4.04 10.29
CA VAL A 39 15.76 3.55 11.56
C VAL A 39 14.55 4.41 11.89
N PRO A 40 13.34 3.85 12.02
CA PRO A 40 12.15 4.64 12.30
C PRO A 40 12.22 5.28 13.69
N THR A 41 11.75 6.52 13.79
CA THR A 41 11.50 7.18 15.08
C THR A 41 10.04 6.92 15.46
N PRO A 42 9.77 6.25 16.60
CA PRO A 42 8.41 6.06 17.08
C PRO A 42 7.70 7.41 17.28
N MET A 43 6.42 7.46 16.91
CA MET A 43 5.54 8.61 17.10
C MET A 43 4.83 8.48 18.46
N GLU A 44 4.62 9.59 19.16
CA GLU A 44 3.83 9.62 20.40
C GLU A 44 2.34 9.42 20.12
N ILE A 45 1.60 8.89 21.09
CA ILE A 45 0.16 8.59 20.90
C ILE A 45 -0.62 9.86 20.59
N GLU A 46 -0.34 10.97 21.29
CA GLU A 46 -1.03 12.24 21.08
C GLU A 46 -0.80 12.81 19.66
N GLU A 47 0.38 12.56 19.08
CA GLU A 47 0.68 12.95 17.69
C GLU A 47 -0.10 12.10 16.68
N LEU A 48 -0.21 10.79 16.95
CA LEU A 48 -1.02 9.89 16.14
C LEU A 48 -2.51 10.24 16.19
N GLU A 49 -3.04 10.53 17.39
CA GLU A 49 -4.44 10.93 17.55
C GLU A 49 -4.74 12.22 16.78
N LYS A 50 -3.86 13.21 16.89
CA LYS A 50 -3.96 14.45 16.12
C LYS A 50 -3.93 14.18 14.61
N LEU A 51 -3.03 13.30 14.14
CA LEU A 51 -2.96 12.92 12.72
C LEU A 51 -4.29 12.32 12.24
N LEU A 52 -4.91 11.44 13.02
CA LEU A 52 -6.20 10.85 12.66
C LEU A 52 -7.33 11.90 12.61
N MET A 53 -7.34 12.88 13.51
CA MET A 53 -8.28 14.00 13.46
C MET A 53 -8.06 14.88 12.23
N ASP A 54 -6.81 15.23 11.92
CA ASP A 54 -6.45 16.11 10.79
C ASP A 54 -6.87 15.50 9.43
N PHE A 55 -6.82 14.17 9.31
CA PHE A 55 -7.26 13.44 8.12
C PHE A 55 -8.74 13.04 8.15
N GLY A 56 -9.50 13.43 9.18
CA GLY A 56 -10.93 13.16 9.32
C GLY A 56 -11.27 11.68 9.52
N LEU A 57 -10.33 10.90 10.06
CA LEU A 57 -10.47 9.47 10.32
C LEU A 57 -11.01 9.17 11.73
N MET A 58 -10.95 10.15 12.64
CA MET A 58 -11.70 10.13 13.90
C MET A 58 -13.09 10.74 13.67
N ASN A 59 -14.07 9.88 13.38
CA ASN A 59 -15.51 10.19 13.46
C ASN A 59 -16.19 9.25 14.44
#